data_AF-A0AAN9QP66-F1
#
_entry.id   AF-A0AAN9QP66-F1
#
_cell.length_a   1.000
_cell.length_b   1.000
_cell.length_c   1.000
_cell.angle_alpha   90.00
_cell.angle_beta   90.00
_cell.angle_gamma   90.00
#
_symmetry.space_group_name_H-M   'P 1'
#
loop_
_entity.id
_entity.type
_entity.pdbx_description
1 polymer ?
#
loop_
_entity_poly.entity_id
_entity_poly.type
_entity_poly.pdbx_seq_one_letter_code
_entity_poly.pdbx_strand_id
1 'polypeptide(L)'
;MERWSGVLRVPVHPTSRTFHRVGASLCISPETKTLCVPVANAIFFCGDRVDGTGNPVIERLSNLQKLSEIVVSKFGSLINAWVIEASVFNGPFAVYKDFILSLNQYGEPRPYDPMGFPASTSTVSLLSNCLEEAKKIILGTQVDSKSGCTSTGSFSRPKTFILGFSKGGTVLNQIVTELGFSDIGSNVNSPDVGSENIYIVPKTKEDLLNSISDIHYVDVGLNTAGAYLTNHDVFERISKRLMQGAPQLRFILHGTPRQWSDKRRDWIRNEKDKMLHLLESEVPKSLGKIKVFSRYYFADMPPSMQMHFEIIESLDTRLTRPLGTEVAAACDPSTVGSGRWSLLCETSLTLCPPL
;
A
#
# COMPACT_ATOMS: atom_id res chain seq x y z
N MET A 1 -20.95 9.96 -5.48
CA MET A 1 -20.47 10.34 -4.14
C MET A 1 -19.51 11.49 -4.33
N GLU A 2 -19.76 12.60 -3.63
CA GLU A 2 -18.84 13.73 -3.68
C GLU A 2 -17.61 13.44 -2.82
N ARG A 3 -16.56 14.26 -2.96
CA ARG A 3 -15.30 14.03 -2.25
C ARG A 3 -14.69 15.32 -1.73
N TRP A 4 -14.14 15.26 -0.53
CA TRP A 4 -13.19 16.25 -0.04
C TRP A 4 -11.76 15.74 -0.28
N SER A 5 -10.87 16.59 -0.79
CA SER A 5 -9.45 16.24 -0.95
C SER A 5 -8.58 17.38 -0.45
N GLY A 6 -7.46 17.04 0.20
CA GLY A 6 -6.54 18.03 0.76
C GLY A 6 -5.34 17.37 1.43
N VAL A 7 -4.41 18.21 1.90
CA VAL A 7 -3.24 17.74 2.66
C VAL A 7 -3.41 18.15 4.12
N LEU A 8 -3.42 17.15 5.00
CA LEU A 8 -3.50 17.30 6.44
C LEU A 8 -2.10 17.28 7.04
N ARG A 9 -1.89 18.03 8.12
CA ARG A 9 -0.67 18.00 8.91
C ARG A 9 -1.02 17.62 10.34
N VAL A 10 -0.78 16.38 10.71
CA VAL A 10 -1.22 15.83 12.00
C VAL A 10 -0.10 15.04 12.69
N PRO A 11 -0.05 15.04 14.02
CA PRO A 11 0.91 14.21 14.75
C PRO A 11 0.38 12.77 14.89
N VAL A 12 1.27 11.79 15.08
CA VAL A 12 0.85 10.41 15.44
C VAL A 12 0.34 10.36 16.86
N HIS A 13 1.04 11.02 17.79
CA HIS A 13 0.65 11.13 19.20
C HIS A 13 0.36 12.59 19.55
N PRO A 14 -0.63 12.88 20.42
CA PRO A 14 -0.97 14.25 20.80
C PRO A 14 0.21 15.07 21.36
N THR A 15 1.18 14.41 21.99
CA THR A 15 2.38 15.02 22.57
C THR A 15 3.57 15.08 21.62
N SER A 16 3.44 14.54 20.39
CA SER A 16 4.53 14.52 19.43
C SER A 16 4.84 15.91 18.90
N ARG A 17 6.14 16.21 18.78
CA ARG A 17 6.64 17.43 18.14
C ARG A 17 6.76 17.29 16.62
N THR A 18 6.68 16.07 16.10
CA THR A 18 6.74 15.79 14.66
C THR A 18 5.36 15.55 14.08
N PHE A 19 5.15 16.09 12.88
CA PHE A 19 3.88 16.01 12.18
C PHE A 19 4.08 15.27 10.86
N HIS A 20 3.17 14.37 10.55
CA HIS A 20 3.05 13.78 9.22
C HIS A 20 2.26 14.71 8.32
N ARG A 21 2.64 14.72 7.06
CA ARG A 21 1.80 15.24 5.98
C ARG A 21 1.05 14.08 5.36
N VAL A 22 -0.27 14.20 5.28
CA VAL A 22 -1.13 13.15 4.74
C VAL A 22 -2.03 13.75 3.66
N GLY A 23 -1.82 13.34 2.41
CA GLY A 23 -2.74 13.61 1.33
C GLY A 23 -3.99 12.74 1.49
N ALA A 24 -5.14 13.35 1.71
CA ALA A 24 -6.39 12.63 1.92
C ALA A 24 -7.35 12.91 0.77
N SER A 25 -8.14 11.90 0.40
CA SER A 25 -9.32 12.05 -0.43
C SER A 25 -10.44 11.22 0.21
N LEU A 26 -11.49 11.87 0.67
CA LEU A 26 -12.52 11.30 1.53
C LEU A 26 -13.91 11.40 0.91
N CYS A 27 -14.67 10.33 1.06
CA CYS A 27 -16.07 10.22 0.66
C CYS A 27 -16.96 11.16 1.48
N ILE A 28 -17.76 11.99 0.81
CA ILE A 28 -18.80 12.82 1.43
C ILE A 28 -20.18 12.54 0.80
N SER A 29 -21.23 12.65 1.62
CA SER A 29 -22.61 12.53 1.16
C SER A 29 -22.95 13.78 0.36
N PRO A 30 -23.48 13.65 -0.87
CA PRO A 30 -23.96 14.79 -1.64
C PRO A 30 -25.02 15.61 -0.91
N GLU A 31 -25.87 14.93 -0.12
CA GLU A 31 -27.04 15.49 0.57
C GLU A 31 -26.67 16.25 1.84
N THR A 32 -25.88 15.63 2.73
CA THR A 32 -25.55 16.21 4.03
C THR A 32 -24.20 16.94 4.04
N LYS A 33 -23.38 16.75 2.99
CA LYS A 33 -21.97 17.16 2.93
C LYS A 33 -21.13 16.66 4.12
N THR A 34 -21.59 15.59 4.79
CA THR A 34 -20.84 14.94 5.88
C THR A 34 -20.06 13.73 5.34
N LEU A 35 -19.06 13.28 6.10
CA LEU A 35 -18.27 12.12 5.74
C LEU A 35 -19.13 10.85 5.68
N CYS A 36 -18.89 10.03 4.65
CA CYS A 36 -19.53 8.73 4.45
C CYS A 36 -18.61 7.58 4.84
N VAL A 37 -19.23 6.45 5.22
CA VAL A 37 -18.52 5.16 5.35
C VAL A 37 -18.05 4.72 3.97
N PRO A 38 -16.74 4.52 3.75
CA PRO A 38 -16.24 4.04 2.47
C PRO A 38 -16.41 2.52 2.36
N VAL A 39 -16.35 1.96 1.14
CA VAL A 39 -16.29 0.49 0.97
C VAL A 39 -14.92 -0.07 1.36
N ALA A 40 -13.87 0.76 1.27
CA ALA A 40 -12.52 0.43 1.69
C ALA A 40 -11.67 1.69 1.98
N ASN A 41 -10.59 1.51 2.72
CA ASN A 41 -9.51 2.49 2.90
C ASN A 41 -8.28 2.03 2.11
N ALA A 42 -7.72 2.90 1.27
CA ALA A 42 -6.40 2.71 0.65
C ALA A 42 -5.38 3.57 1.39
N ILE A 43 -4.39 2.92 2.02
CA ILE A 43 -3.33 3.56 2.80
C ILE A 43 -2.03 3.41 2.02
N PHE A 44 -1.47 4.52 1.57
CA PHE A 44 -0.29 4.56 0.71
C PHE A 44 0.86 5.24 1.44
N PHE A 45 1.94 4.52 1.73
CA PHE A 45 3.16 5.07 2.32
C PHE A 45 4.14 5.48 1.23
N CYS A 46 4.53 6.75 1.22
CA CYS A 46 5.46 7.32 0.25
C CYS A 46 6.91 6.89 0.48
N GLY A 47 7.75 7.11 -0.52
CA GLY A 47 9.17 6.82 -0.46
C GLY A 47 10.05 8.01 -0.10
N ASP A 48 11.30 7.87 -0.51
CA ASP A 48 12.27 8.96 -0.53
C ASP A 48 11.80 10.11 -1.42
N ARG A 49 12.16 11.33 -1.04
CA ARG A 49 11.88 12.53 -1.82
C ARG A 49 12.91 12.71 -2.90
N VAL A 50 12.45 13.21 -4.04
CA VAL A 50 13.30 13.70 -5.11
C VAL A 50 12.71 15.03 -5.53
N ASP A 51 13.31 16.12 -5.04
CA ASP A 51 12.83 17.48 -5.25
C ASP A 51 13.75 18.23 -6.22
N GLY A 52 13.18 19.23 -6.93
CA GLY A 52 13.96 20.13 -7.78
C GLY A 52 14.54 19.45 -9.02
N THR A 53 13.87 18.40 -9.50
CA THR A 53 14.32 17.64 -10.67
C THR A 53 14.06 18.38 -11.98
N GLY A 54 13.07 19.28 -11.99
CA GLY A 54 12.52 19.87 -13.21
C GLY A 54 11.74 18.86 -14.07
N ASN A 55 11.62 17.61 -13.66
CA ASN A 55 10.88 16.58 -14.37
C ASN A 55 9.39 16.65 -13.96
N PRO A 56 8.48 17.02 -14.88
CA PRO A 56 7.07 17.25 -14.54
C PRO A 56 6.34 15.99 -14.04
N VAL A 57 6.81 14.79 -14.40
CA VAL A 57 6.23 13.53 -13.91
C VAL A 57 6.60 13.33 -12.44
N ILE A 58 7.89 13.51 -12.08
CA ILE A 58 8.36 13.34 -10.71
C ILE A 58 7.71 14.38 -9.79
N GLU A 59 7.75 15.66 -10.16
CA GLU A 59 7.17 16.74 -9.32
C GLU A 59 5.67 16.52 -9.06
N ARG A 60 4.93 16.06 -10.08
CA ARG A 60 3.50 15.76 -9.96
C ARG A 60 3.24 14.53 -9.09
N LEU A 61 4.08 13.50 -9.19
CA LEU A 61 3.97 12.25 -8.41
C LEU A 61 4.63 12.35 -7.03
N SER A 62 5.23 13.48 -6.69
CA SER A 62 5.61 13.87 -5.33
C SER A 62 4.50 14.65 -4.61
N ASN A 63 3.45 15.10 -5.32
CA ASN A 63 2.35 15.85 -4.72
C ASN A 63 1.34 14.92 -4.02
N LEU A 64 1.24 15.03 -2.69
CA LEU A 64 0.38 14.16 -1.87
C LEU A 64 -1.11 14.21 -2.21
N GLN A 65 -1.65 15.39 -2.54
CA GLN A 65 -3.04 15.51 -2.95
C GLN A 65 -3.26 14.85 -4.32
N LYS A 66 -2.32 15.05 -5.26
CA LYS A 66 -2.43 14.40 -6.56
C LYS A 66 -2.33 12.89 -6.46
N LEU A 67 -1.44 12.40 -5.61
CA LEU A 67 -1.33 10.99 -5.31
C LEU A 67 -2.62 10.42 -4.72
N SER A 68 -3.31 11.14 -3.81
CA SER A 68 -4.56 10.64 -3.24
C SER A 68 -5.66 10.52 -4.29
N GLU A 69 -5.73 11.45 -5.25
CA GLU A 69 -6.62 11.37 -6.41
C GLU A 69 -6.28 10.17 -7.32
N ILE A 70 -4.98 9.94 -7.59
CA ILE A 70 -4.52 8.79 -8.37
C ILE A 70 -4.93 7.49 -7.68
N VAL A 71 -4.71 7.36 -6.37
CA VAL A 71 -5.12 6.17 -5.60
C VAL A 71 -6.63 5.94 -5.72
N VAL A 72 -7.46 6.98 -5.59
CA VAL A 72 -8.92 6.86 -5.81
C VAL A 72 -9.24 6.39 -7.22
N SER A 73 -8.57 6.92 -8.25
CA SER A 73 -8.79 6.49 -9.63
C SER A 73 -8.46 5.00 -9.85
N LYS A 74 -7.52 4.46 -9.08
CA LYS A 74 -7.09 3.05 -9.17
C LYS A 74 -7.99 2.09 -8.40
N PHE A 75 -8.47 2.47 -7.23
CA PHE A 75 -9.25 1.58 -6.36
C PHE A 75 -10.76 1.82 -6.42
N GLY A 76 -11.19 2.91 -7.04
CA GLY A 76 -12.60 3.25 -7.27
C GLY A 76 -13.09 4.42 -6.42
N SER A 77 -14.19 5.05 -6.86
CA SER A 77 -14.69 6.30 -6.28
C SER A 77 -15.32 6.17 -4.89
N LEU A 78 -15.54 4.96 -4.39
CA LEU A 78 -16.20 4.67 -3.11
C LEU A 78 -15.22 4.39 -1.96
N ILE A 79 -13.91 4.52 -2.22
CA ILE A 79 -12.88 4.31 -1.20
C ILE A 79 -12.43 5.64 -0.58
N ASN A 80 -11.86 5.60 0.62
CA ASN A 80 -11.07 6.70 1.16
C ASN A 80 -9.59 6.44 0.87
N ALA A 81 -8.85 7.46 0.44
CA ALA A 81 -7.42 7.37 0.16
C ALA A 81 -6.63 8.20 1.16
N TRP A 82 -5.56 7.62 1.68
CA TRP A 82 -4.66 8.20 2.67
C TRP A 82 -3.21 8.03 2.21
N VAL A 83 -2.60 9.09 1.70
CA VAL A 83 -1.21 9.11 1.21
C VAL A 83 -0.31 9.71 2.28
N ILE A 84 0.46 8.87 2.95
CA ILE A 84 1.25 9.20 4.14
C ILE A 84 2.70 9.43 3.73
N GLU A 85 3.20 10.61 4.06
CA GLU A 85 4.60 10.96 3.95
C GLU A 85 5.31 10.74 5.31
N ALA A 86 6.61 10.41 5.28
CA ALA A 86 7.42 10.36 6.49
C ALA A 86 7.42 11.72 7.21
N SER A 87 7.45 11.70 8.55
CA SER A 87 7.48 12.92 9.36
C SER A 87 8.87 13.56 9.42
N VAL A 88 9.91 12.78 9.08
CA VAL A 88 11.32 13.18 9.13
C VAL A 88 12.03 12.69 7.88
N PHE A 89 12.93 13.52 7.37
CA PHE A 89 13.83 13.19 6.27
C PHE A 89 15.27 13.51 6.67
N ASN A 90 16.21 12.67 6.23
CA ASN A 90 17.63 12.97 6.28
C ASN A 90 18.13 13.17 4.83
N GLY A 91 18.23 14.43 4.40
CA GLY A 91 18.34 14.73 2.97
C GLY A 91 17.11 14.22 2.21
N PRO A 92 17.26 13.44 1.12
CA PRO A 92 16.13 12.86 0.40
C PRO A 92 15.52 11.64 1.09
N PHE A 93 16.21 11.06 2.08
CA PHE A 93 15.85 9.77 2.64
C PHE A 93 14.74 9.87 3.68
N ALA A 94 13.64 9.14 3.45
CA ALA A 94 12.49 9.11 4.35
C ALA A 94 12.81 8.30 5.63
N VAL A 95 12.40 8.80 6.80
CA VAL A 95 12.67 8.12 8.08
C VAL A 95 11.36 7.86 8.83
N TYR A 96 10.86 6.63 8.75
CA TYR A 96 9.60 6.18 9.36
C TYR A 96 9.75 5.76 10.84
N LYS A 97 10.39 6.61 11.66
CA LYS A 97 10.68 6.33 13.07
C LYS A 97 9.43 6.09 13.93
N ASP A 98 8.29 6.67 13.53
CA ASP A 98 7.03 6.53 14.25
C ASP A 98 6.37 5.16 13.97
N PHE A 99 6.83 4.43 12.94
CA PHE A 99 6.29 3.14 12.53
C PHE A 99 7.28 1.99 12.75
N ILE A 100 8.58 2.29 12.73
CA ILE A 100 9.66 1.29 12.81
C ILE A 100 10.61 1.70 13.93
N LEU A 101 10.75 0.84 14.94
CA LEU A 101 11.51 1.15 16.15
C LEU A 101 13.03 1.17 15.92
N SER A 102 13.52 0.34 14.99
CA SER A 102 14.96 0.17 14.75
C SER A 102 15.35 0.59 13.35
N LEU A 103 15.73 1.86 13.22
CA LEU A 103 16.21 2.48 11.98
C LEU A 103 17.62 3.03 12.16
N ASN A 104 18.41 3.05 11.08
CA ASN A 104 19.60 3.90 11.03
C ASN A 104 19.23 5.36 10.68
N GLN A 105 20.23 6.23 10.62
CA GLN A 105 20.03 7.66 10.32
C GLN A 105 19.46 7.96 8.92
N TYR A 106 19.47 7.00 8.00
CA TYR A 106 18.93 7.11 6.65
C TYR A 106 17.57 6.41 6.50
N GLY A 107 16.97 5.99 7.63
CA GLY A 107 15.69 5.28 7.62
C GLY A 107 15.78 3.85 7.09
N GLU A 108 16.98 3.27 6.99
CA GLU A 108 17.12 1.86 6.65
C GLU A 108 16.78 1.01 7.89
N PRO A 109 15.91 0.00 7.74
CA PRO A 109 15.50 -0.86 8.82
C PRO A 109 16.62 -1.82 9.22
N ARG A 110 16.67 -2.15 10.50
CA ARG A 110 17.34 -3.37 10.97
C ARG A 110 16.32 -4.54 10.89
N PRO A 111 16.28 -5.56 11.77
CA PRO A 111 15.18 -6.52 11.70
C PRO A 111 13.87 -5.83 12.08
N TYR A 112 12.80 -6.15 11.34
CA TYR A 112 11.44 -5.78 11.69
C TYR A 112 11.01 -6.51 12.96
N ASP A 113 10.44 -5.78 13.92
CA ASP A 113 10.10 -6.29 15.24
C ASP A 113 8.59 -6.14 15.49
N PRO A 114 7.81 -7.23 15.56
CA PRO A 114 6.37 -7.16 15.78
C PRO A 114 5.99 -6.68 17.19
N MET A 115 6.92 -6.67 18.15
CA MET A 115 6.62 -6.38 19.54
C MET A 115 6.04 -4.97 19.73
N GLY A 116 4.87 -4.90 20.37
CA GLY A 116 4.18 -3.64 20.62
C GLY A 116 3.41 -3.08 19.42
N PHE A 117 3.44 -3.76 18.26
CA PHE A 117 2.68 -3.40 17.06
C PHE A 117 2.85 -1.93 16.63
N PRO A 118 4.11 -1.45 16.46
CA PRO A 118 4.38 -0.03 16.25
C PRO A 118 3.74 0.52 14.98
N ALA A 119 3.82 -0.17 13.84
CA ALA A 119 3.31 0.36 12.58
C ALA A 119 1.79 0.37 12.52
N SER A 120 1.12 -0.70 12.95
CA SER A 120 -0.35 -0.74 12.94
C SER A 120 -0.97 0.23 13.95
N THR A 121 -0.39 0.34 15.15
CA THR A 121 -0.85 1.31 16.18
C THR A 121 -0.66 2.75 15.70
N SER A 122 0.51 3.09 15.16
CA SER A 122 0.78 4.42 14.63
C SER A 122 -0.08 4.76 13.42
N THR A 123 -0.36 3.78 12.55
CA THR A 123 -1.28 3.96 11.40
C THR A 123 -2.68 4.30 11.89
N VAL A 124 -3.23 3.54 12.83
CA VAL A 124 -4.56 3.78 13.41
C VAL A 124 -4.65 5.16 14.07
N SER A 125 -3.65 5.51 14.88
CA SER A 125 -3.60 6.82 15.55
C SER A 125 -3.54 7.96 14.53
N LEU A 126 -2.68 7.83 13.52
CA LEU A 126 -2.52 8.83 12.47
C LEU A 126 -3.81 9.02 11.66
N LEU A 127 -4.46 7.93 11.24
CA LEU A 127 -5.73 7.99 10.50
C LEU A 127 -6.86 8.59 11.34
N SER A 128 -6.93 8.26 12.63
CA SER A 128 -7.91 8.83 13.55
C SER A 128 -7.71 10.34 13.69
N ASN A 129 -6.47 10.79 13.88
CA ASN A 129 -6.14 12.21 13.96
C ASN A 129 -6.43 12.95 12.65
N CYS A 130 -6.12 12.33 11.50
CA CYS A 130 -6.48 12.88 10.19
C CYS A 130 -8.00 13.02 10.04
N LEU A 131 -8.77 12.00 10.44
CA LEU A 131 -10.21 12.00 10.33
C LEU A 131 -10.84 13.13 11.18
N GLU A 132 -10.37 13.32 12.41
CA GLU A 132 -10.83 14.41 13.27
C GLU A 132 -10.49 15.79 12.68
N GLU A 133 -9.29 15.95 12.12
CA GLU A 133 -8.92 17.21 11.48
C GLU A 133 -9.73 17.49 10.21
N ALA A 134 -9.96 16.47 9.38
CA ALA A 134 -10.81 16.58 8.20
C ALA A 134 -12.26 16.94 8.57
N LYS A 135 -12.81 16.32 9.63
CA LYS A 135 -14.15 16.67 10.14
C LYS A 135 -14.26 18.15 10.50
N LYS A 136 -13.27 18.69 11.21
CA LYS A 136 -13.25 20.12 11.57
C LYS A 136 -13.23 21.02 10.34
N ILE A 137 -12.44 20.68 9.31
CA ILE A 137 -12.36 21.46 8.07
C ILE A 137 -13.68 21.40 7.30
N ILE A 138 -14.25 20.20 7.14
CA ILE A 138 -15.49 19.98 6.39
C ILE A 138 -16.68 20.64 7.09
N LEU A 139 -16.77 20.53 8.43
CA LEU A 139 -17.84 21.13 9.24
C LEU A 139 -17.63 22.63 9.47
N GLY A 140 -16.39 23.09 9.64
CA GLY A 140 -16.07 24.51 9.81
C GLY A 140 -16.32 25.35 8.54
N THR A 141 -16.50 24.69 7.40
CA THR A 141 -16.99 25.31 6.15
C THR A 141 -18.52 25.53 6.17
N GLN A 142 -19.23 24.97 7.16
CA GLN A 142 -20.67 25.12 7.32
C GLN A 142 -21.01 26.13 8.42
N VAL A 143 -21.48 27.31 8.00
CA VAL A 143 -22.32 28.16 8.85
C VAL A 143 -23.72 27.57 8.82
N ASP A 144 -24.20 27.15 9.98
CA ASP A 144 -25.58 26.76 10.31
C ASP A 144 -26.28 25.74 9.39
N SER A 145 -26.15 24.46 9.72
CA SER A 145 -27.23 23.49 9.54
C SER A 145 -27.03 22.28 10.47
N LYS A 146 -27.93 22.15 11.46
CA LYS A 146 -28.07 20.91 12.24
C LYS A 146 -28.58 19.82 11.31
N SER A 147 -27.84 18.73 11.17
CA SER A 147 -28.30 17.53 10.48
C SER A 147 -28.07 16.32 11.38
N GLY A 148 -29.15 15.79 11.95
CA GLY A 148 -29.21 14.42 12.42
C GLY A 148 -29.29 13.50 11.21
N CYS A 149 -28.49 12.43 11.19
CA CYS A 149 -28.57 11.42 10.15
C CYS A 149 -28.78 10.06 10.82
N THR A 150 -29.96 9.47 10.59
CA THR A 150 -30.22 8.05 10.84
C THR A 150 -29.62 7.25 9.70
N SER A 151 -28.77 6.27 10.02
CA SER A 151 -28.16 5.37 9.03
C SER A 151 -28.96 4.07 8.97
N THR A 152 -29.63 3.82 7.85
CA THR A 152 -30.25 2.52 7.55
C THR A 152 -29.42 1.81 6.48
N GLY A 153 -28.47 1.01 6.94
CA GLY A 153 -27.69 0.10 6.10
C GLY A 153 -26.86 -0.82 6.99
N SER A 154 -26.84 -2.13 6.71
CA SER A 154 -25.95 -3.04 7.41
C SER A 154 -24.51 -2.76 6.97
N PHE A 155 -23.82 -1.83 7.63
CA PHE A 155 -22.48 -1.45 7.24
C PHE A 155 -21.49 -2.54 7.68
N SER A 156 -21.09 -3.39 6.73
CA SER A 156 -19.89 -4.21 6.88
C SER A 156 -18.68 -3.28 7.04
N ARG A 157 -17.84 -3.56 8.04
CA ARG A 157 -16.52 -2.94 8.24
C ARG A 157 -15.76 -2.74 6.91
N PRO A 158 -15.26 -1.53 6.58
CA PRO A 158 -14.53 -1.31 5.34
C PRO A 158 -13.27 -2.18 5.26
N LYS A 159 -12.95 -2.64 4.06
CA LYS A 159 -11.68 -3.31 3.79
C LYS A 159 -10.52 -2.32 3.82
N THR A 160 -9.30 -2.82 3.96
CA THR A 160 -8.09 -2.02 3.86
C THR A 160 -7.17 -2.56 2.75
N PHE A 161 -6.70 -1.65 1.92
CA PHE A 161 -5.61 -1.86 0.97
C PHE A 161 -4.40 -1.08 1.49
N ILE A 162 -3.26 -1.73 1.61
CA ILE A 162 -2.02 -1.06 2.01
C ILE A 162 -1.02 -1.08 0.86
N LEU A 163 -0.40 0.08 0.62
CA LEU A 163 0.58 0.28 -0.45
C LEU A 163 1.84 0.91 0.14
N GLY A 164 2.99 0.46 -0.32
CA GLY A 164 4.29 0.98 0.08
C GLY A 164 5.11 1.26 -1.16
N PHE A 165 5.36 2.54 -1.41
CA PHE A 165 6.16 2.98 -2.55
C PHE A 165 7.60 3.23 -2.14
N SER A 166 8.57 2.68 -2.88
CA SER A 166 10.00 2.92 -2.61
C SER A 166 10.33 2.61 -1.13
N LYS A 167 10.85 3.56 -0.36
CA LYS A 167 11.12 3.38 1.09
C LYS A 167 9.87 3.16 1.96
N GLY A 168 8.68 3.53 1.48
CA GLY A 168 7.40 3.22 2.14
C GLY A 168 7.12 1.71 2.24
N GLY A 169 7.79 0.88 1.43
CA GLY A 169 7.75 -0.58 1.58
C GLY A 169 8.28 -1.09 2.92
N THR A 170 9.12 -0.32 3.62
CA THR A 170 9.60 -0.70 4.96
C THR A 170 8.48 -0.70 5.99
N VAL A 171 7.53 0.24 5.88
CA VAL A 171 6.34 0.26 6.73
C VAL A 171 5.45 -0.94 6.44
N LEU A 172 5.32 -1.34 5.16
CA LEU A 172 4.61 -2.57 4.82
C LEU A 172 5.27 -3.82 5.41
N ASN A 173 6.59 -3.94 5.32
CA ASN A 173 7.30 -5.07 5.92
C ASN A 173 7.06 -5.15 7.44
N GLN A 174 7.05 -4.00 8.12
CA GLN A 174 6.71 -3.93 9.53
C GLN A 174 5.25 -4.34 9.81
N ILE A 175 4.28 -3.83 9.04
CA ILE A 175 2.86 -4.23 9.16
C ILE A 175 2.66 -5.72 8.86
N VAL A 176 3.32 -6.27 7.85
CA VAL A 176 3.23 -7.70 7.50
C VAL A 176 3.84 -8.57 8.59
N THR A 177 4.94 -8.11 9.19
CA THR A 177 5.54 -8.77 10.35
C THR A 177 4.57 -8.76 11.52
N GLU A 178 3.98 -7.62 11.85
CA GLU A 178 2.93 -7.50 12.87
C GLU A 178 1.71 -8.38 12.59
N LEU A 179 1.27 -8.46 11.33
CA LEU A 179 0.15 -9.29 10.91
C LEU A 179 0.40 -10.77 11.16
N GLY A 180 1.63 -11.25 10.93
CA GLY A 180 2.03 -12.63 11.20
C GLY A 180 2.06 -12.95 12.70
N PHE A 181 2.28 -11.96 13.56
CA PHE A 181 2.35 -12.14 15.01
C PHE A 181 1.07 -11.72 15.75
N SER A 182 0.05 -11.27 15.02
CA SER A 182 -1.27 -11.00 15.57
C SER A 182 -2.04 -12.30 15.73
N ASP A 183 -2.50 -12.57 16.95
CA ASP A 183 -3.53 -13.56 17.17
C ASP A 183 -4.85 -13.13 16.52
N ILE A 184 -5.70 -14.10 16.15
CA ILE A 184 -7.09 -13.85 15.71
C ILE A 184 -8.00 -13.52 16.92
N GLY A 185 -7.45 -13.60 18.13
CA GLY A 185 -8.17 -13.64 19.40
C GLY A 185 -9.21 -12.54 19.61
N SER A 186 -10.45 -13.01 19.83
CA SER A 186 -11.52 -12.45 20.68
C SER A 186 -12.23 -11.15 20.29
N ASN A 187 -12.61 -10.94 19.03
CA ASN A 187 -13.70 -9.98 18.72
C ASN A 187 -15.11 -10.47 19.15
N VAL A 188 -15.21 -11.56 19.93
CA VAL A 188 -16.51 -12.12 20.38
C VAL A 188 -17.10 -11.33 21.55
N ASN A 189 -16.33 -10.52 22.29
CA ASN A 189 -16.81 -9.87 23.51
C ASN A 189 -16.45 -8.38 23.65
N SER A 190 -16.44 -7.59 22.58
CA SER A 190 -16.76 -6.17 22.76
C SER A 190 -18.27 -6.03 22.63
N PRO A 191 -19.03 -5.65 23.68
CA PRO A 191 -20.44 -5.41 23.54
C PRO A 191 -20.61 -4.23 22.58
N ASP A 192 -20.96 -4.51 21.33
CA ASP A 192 -21.49 -3.51 20.41
C ASP A 192 -22.96 -3.23 20.78
N VAL A 193 -23.16 -2.88 22.05
CA VAL A 193 -24.44 -2.47 22.60
C VAL A 193 -24.42 -0.94 22.62
N GLY A 194 -24.88 -0.35 21.52
CA GLY A 194 -25.54 0.96 21.60
C GLY A 194 -24.79 2.19 21.12
N SER A 195 -23.72 2.07 20.33
CA SER A 195 -23.21 3.25 19.58
C SER A 195 -23.13 2.93 18.10
N GLU A 196 -23.91 3.65 17.29
CA GLU A 196 -23.81 3.68 15.83
C GLU A 196 -22.44 4.23 15.40
N ASN A 197 -21.40 3.45 15.63
CA ASN A 197 -20.02 3.86 15.38
C ASN A 197 -19.74 3.76 13.89
N ILE A 198 -19.81 4.89 13.21
CA ILE A 198 -19.47 5.03 11.80
C ILE A 198 -17.99 4.62 11.60
N TYR A 199 -17.74 3.44 11.03
CA TYR A 199 -16.40 2.89 10.76
C TYR A 199 -15.77 3.54 9.51
N ILE A 200 -15.40 4.83 9.58
CA ILE A 200 -14.69 5.48 8.46
C ILE A 200 -13.24 4.99 8.37
N VAL A 201 -12.57 4.87 9.52
CA VAL A 201 -11.20 4.36 9.65
C VAL A 201 -11.14 3.28 10.73
N PRO A 202 -10.14 2.38 10.71
CA PRO A 202 -9.93 1.40 11.78
C PRO A 202 -9.68 2.09 13.13
N LYS A 203 -10.24 1.56 14.23
CA LYS A 203 -10.13 2.17 15.58
C LYS A 203 -9.04 1.53 16.46
N THR A 204 -8.69 0.28 16.18
CA THR A 204 -7.62 -0.45 16.87
C THR A 204 -6.65 -1.07 15.86
N LYS A 205 -5.51 -1.54 16.35
CA LYS A 205 -4.53 -2.26 15.53
C LYS A 205 -5.09 -3.59 15.01
N GLU A 206 -5.82 -4.34 15.84
CA GLU A 206 -6.50 -5.58 15.44
C GLU A 206 -7.51 -5.28 14.33
N ASP A 207 -8.24 -4.19 14.51
CA ASP A 207 -9.18 -3.66 13.55
C ASP A 207 -8.54 -3.40 12.18
N LEU A 208 -7.38 -2.72 12.17
CA LEU A 208 -6.61 -2.48 10.96
C LEU A 208 -6.16 -3.82 10.36
N LEU A 209 -5.43 -4.64 11.12
CA LEU A 209 -4.82 -5.90 10.65
C LEU A 209 -5.87 -6.90 10.12
N ASN A 210 -7.03 -6.99 10.76
CA ASN A 210 -8.14 -7.86 10.35
C ASN A 210 -8.88 -7.35 9.10
N SER A 211 -8.77 -6.05 8.79
CA SER A 211 -9.39 -5.47 7.59
C SER A 211 -8.52 -5.51 6.34
N ILE A 212 -7.21 -5.79 6.48
CA ILE A 212 -6.29 -5.83 5.34
C ILE A 212 -6.69 -6.96 4.38
N SER A 213 -6.88 -6.59 3.12
CA SER A 213 -7.22 -7.52 2.03
C SER A 213 -6.14 -7.58 0.95
N ASP A 214 -5.48 -6.45 0.67
CA ASP A 214 -4.46 -6.35 -0.38
C ASP A 214 -3.25 -5.59 0.13
N ILE A 215 -2.07 -6.10 -0.19
CA ILE A 215 -0.76 -5.57 0.17
C ILE A 215 0.03 -5.35 -1.12
N HIS A 216 0.24 -4.08 -1.49
CA HIS A 216 0.91 -3.68 -2.71
C HIS A 216 2.30 -3.13 -2.43
N TYR A 217 3.33 -3.89 -2.78
CA TYR A 217 4.70 -3.42 -2.82
C TYR A 217 4.91 -2.70 -4.15
N VAL A 218 5.10 -1.38 -4.12
CA VAL A 218 5.21 -0.54 -5.33
C VAL A 218 6.64 -0.08 -5.50
N ASP A 219 7.37 -0.69 -6.42
CA ASP A 219 8.76 -0.37 -6.77
C ASP A 219 9.64 -0.12 -5.54
N VAL A 220 9.52 -1.02 -4.57
CA VAL A 220 10.19 -0.93 -3.28
C VAL A 220 11.69 -1.12 -3.47
N GLY A 221 12.46 -0.27 -2.79
CA GLY A 221 13.91 -0.30 -2.87
C GLY A 221 14.56 0.42 -1.71
N LEU A 222 15.73 -0.06 -1.33
CA LEU A 222 16.56 0.47 -0.25
C LEU A 222 18.02 0.52 -0.70
N ASN A 223 18.84 1.26 0.04
CA ASN A 223 20.29 1.30 -0.20
C ASN A 223 21.03 0.15 0.51
N THR A 224 20.32 -0.62 1.33
CA THR A 224 20.81 -1.83 2.01
C THR A 224 19.80 -2.96 1.87
N ALA A 225 20.17 -4.15 2.34
CA ALA A 225 19.24 -5.27 2.52
C ALA A 225 18.04 -4.88 3.43
N GLY A 226 16.91 -5.56 3.25
CA GLY A 226 15.68 -5.37 4.01
C GLY A 226 14.53 -4.72 3.23
N ALA A 227 14.63 -4.63 1.90
CA ALA A 227 13.61 -4.05 1.04
C ALA A 227 12.36 -4.95 0.98
N TYR A 228 12.55 -6.27 0.99
CA TYR A 228 11.47 -7.25 1.06
C TYR A 228 11.70 -8.23 2.21
N LEU A 229 10.61 -8.78 2.76
CA LEU A 229 10.69 -9.76 3.84
C LEU A 229 11.22 -11.11 3.34
N THR A 230 12.28 -11.59 3.98
CA THR A 230 12.87 -12.91 3.70
C THR A 230 12.72 -13.90 4.85
N ASN A 231 11.99 -13.54 5.90
CA ASN A 231 11.75 -14.39 7.07
C ASN A 231 10.55 -15.31 6.82
N HIS A 232 10.80 -16.62 6.73
CA HIS A 232 9.75 -17.63 6.52
C HIS A 232 8.74 -17.70 7.67
N ASP A 233 9.17 -17.49 8.92
CA ASP A 233 8.31 -17.58 10.11
C ASP A 233 7.13 -16.60 10.04
N VAL A 234 7.34 -15.41 9.46
CA VAL A 234 6.27 -14.41 9.26
C VAL A 234 5.17 -14.98 8.37
N PHE A 235 5.53 -15.53 7.21
CA PHE A 235 4.54 -16.03 6.25
C PHE A 235 3.87 -17.33 6.72
N GLU A 236 4.61 -18.21 7.39
CA GLU A 236 4.05 -19.41 8.00
C GLU A 236 2.97 -19.06 9.04
N ARG A 237 3.22 -18.05 9.88
CA ARG A 237 2.23 -17.59 10.85
C ARG A 237 1.03 -16.93 10.18
N ILE A 238 1.23 -16.16 9.10
CA ILE A 238 0.13 -15.62 8.30
C ILE A 238 -0.73 -16.77 7.74
N SER A 239 -0.14 -17.83 7.22
CA SER A 239 -0.88 -19.02 6.76
C SER A 239 -1.70 -19.65 7.88
N LYS A 240 -1.10 -19.88 9.05
CA LYS A 240 -1.80 -20.41 10.23
C LYS A 240 -2.97 -19.53 10.63
N ARG A 241 -2.77 -18.20 10.62
CA ARG A 241 -3.80 -17.21 10.90
C ARG A 241 -4.97 -17.31 9.89
N LEU A 242 -4.67 -17.41 8.60
CA LEU A 242 -5.70 -17.57 7.57
C LEU A 242 -6.48 -18.88 7.72
N MET A 243 -5.81 -19.95 8.13
CA MET A 243 -6.42 -21.25 8.40
C MET A 243 -7.36 -21.23 9.61
N GLN A 244 -7.04 -20.43 10.63
CA GLN A 244 -7.87 -20.24 11.82
C GLN A 244 -9.07 -19.29 11.61
N GLY A 245 -9.32 -18.83 10.38
CA GLY A 245 -10.56 -18.12 10.03
C GLY A 245 -10.39 -16.67 9.58
N ALA A 246 -9.16 -16.13 9.56
CA ALA A 246 -8.94 -14.78 9.06
C ALA A 246 -9.30 -14.65 7.54
N PRO A 247 -9.69 -13.44 7.08
CA PRO A 247 -10.04 -13.20 5.68
C PRO A 247 -8.86 -13.44 4.72
N GLN A 248 -9.16 -13.80 3.47
CA GLN A 248 -8.17 -13.96 2.40
C GLN A 248 -7.29 -12.70 2.23
N LEU A 249 -6.01 -12.93 1.93
CA LEU A 249 -5.00 -11.90 1.77
C LEU A 249 -4.33 -11.99 0.40
N ARG A 250 -4.13 -10.84 -0.25
CA ARG A 250 -3.45 -10.72 -1.53
C ARG A 250 -2.13 -9.97 -1.38
N PHE A 251 -1.05 -10.56 -1.85
CA PHE A 251 0.24 -9.90 -2.01
C PHE A 251 0.48 -9.58 -3.48
N ILE A 252 0.76 -8.32 -3.77
CA ILE A 252 1.04 -7.86 -5.12
C ILE A 252 2.38 -7.13 -5.13
N LEU A 253 3.33 -7.67 -5.88
CA LEU A 253 4.66 -7.08 -6.07
C LEU A 253 4.68 -6.35 -7.42
N HIS A 254 4.87 -5.05 -7.38
CA HIS A 254 5.01 -4.20 -8.56
C HIS A 254 6.45 -3.70 -8.62
N GLY A 255 7.08 -3.75 -9.79
CA GLY A 255 8.41 -3.17 -9.94
C GLY A 255 8.78 -2.83 -11.36
N THR A 256 9.84 -2.04 -11.47
CA THR A 256 10.40 -1.52 -12.71
C THR A 256 11.84 -2.01 -12.91
N PRO A 257 12.41 -1.88 -14.12
CA PRO A 257 13.85 -2.07 -14.34
C PRO A 257 14.73 -1.27 -13.38
N ARG A 258 14.28 -0.08 -12.94
CA ARG A 258 15.05 0.79 -12.03
C ARG A 258 15.35 0.14 -10.68
N GLN A 259 14.46 -0.71 -10.16
CA GLN A 259 14.67 -1.42 -8.90
C GLN A 259 15.05 -2.88 -9.13
N TRP A 260 14.30 -3.62 -9.95
CA TRP A 260 14.47 -5.08 -10.06
C TRP A 260 15.61 -5.51 -10.99
N SER A 261 16.16 -4.59 -11.79
CA SER A 261 17.29 -4.87 -12.69
C SER A 261 18.55 -4.09 -12.33
N ASP A 262 18.57 -3.42 -11.18
CA ASP A 262 19.72 -2.65 -10.71
C ASP A 262 20.84 -3.57 -10.21
N LYS A 263 21.86 -3.78 -11.05
CA LYS A 263 23.00 -4.65 -10.73
C LYS A 263 23.82 -4.18 -9.52
N ARG A 264 23.71 -2.91 -9.11
CA ARG A 264 24.42 -2.39 -7.93
C ARG A 264 23.67 -2.65 -6.63
N ARG A 265 22.39 -2.99 -6.74
CA ARG A 265 21.46 -3.26 -5.63
C ARG A 265 20.73 -4.57 -5.87
N ASP A 266 21.48 -5.60 -6.25
CA ASP A 266 20.98 -6.93 -6.61
C ASP A 266 20.17 -7.59 -5.47
N TRP A 267 20.48 -7.24 -4.21
CA TRP A 267 19.70 -7.65 -3.05
C TRP A 267 18.21 -7.32 -3.18
N ILE A 268 17.82 -6.21 -3.84
CA ILE A 268 16.40 -5.86 -4.01
C ILE A 268 15.67 -6.94 -4.79
N ARG A 269 16.25 -7.36 -5.92
CA ARG A 269 15.70 -8.43 -6.73
C ARG A 269 15.74 -9.76 -5.97
N ASN A 270 16.88 -10.08 -5.36
CA ASN A 270 17.08 -11.34 -4.64
C ASN A 270 16.08 -11.49 -3.48
N GLU A 271 15.86 -10.45 -2.69
CA GLU A 271 14.89 -10.42 -1.59
C GLU A 271 13.45 -10.50 -2.13
N LYS A 272 13.14 -9.79 -3.21
CA LYS A 272 11.83 -9.87 -3.88
C LYS A 272 11.54 -11.27 -4.42
N ASP A 273 12.52 -11.92 -5.05
CA ASP A 273 12.40 -13.29 -5.56
C ASP A 273 12.23 -14.29 -4.40
N LYS A 274 12.99 -14.10 -3.31
CA LYS A 274 12.84 -14.90 -2.10
C LYS A 274 11.49 -14.72 -1.43
N MET A 275 11.00 -13.49 -1.27
CA MET A 275 9.68 -13.21 -0.72
C MET A 275 8.57 -13.85 -1.56
N LEU A 276 8.65 -13.73 -2.89
CA LEU A 276 7.71 -14.37 -3.81
C LEU A 276 7.68 -15.89 -3.60
N HIS A 277 8.85 -16.53 -3.58
CA HIS A 277 8.96 -17.98 -3.37
C HIS A 277 8.41 -18.42 -1.99
N LEU A 278 8.71 -17.66 -0.94
CA LEU A 278 8.17 -17.93 0.41
C LEU A 278 6.64 -17.85 0.40
N LEU A 279 6.07 -16.77 -0.16
CA LEU A 279 4.62 -16.60 -0.26
C LEU A 279 3.95 -17.71 -1.10
N GLU A 280 4.55 -18.11 -2.23
CA GLU A 280 4.06 -19.20 -3.08
C GLU A 280 4.07 -20.54 -2.34
N SER A 281 5.10 -20.81 -1.53
CA SER A 281 5.18 -22.03 -0.71
C SER A 281 4.09 -22.10 0.37
N GLU A 282 3.53 -20.95 0.74
CA GLU A 282 2.48 -20.79 1.75
C GLU A 282 1.05 -20.79 1.16
N VAL A 283 0.89 -20.65 -0.16
CA VAL A 283 -0.41 -20.76 -0.86
C VAL A 283 -1.12 -22.09 -0.59
N PRO A 284 -0.50 -23.27 -0.77
CA PRO A 284 -1.19 -24.54 -0.47
C PRO A 284 -1.49 -24.71 1.03
N LYS A 285 -0.60 -24.23 1.90
CA LYS A 285 -0.75 -24.32 3.37
C LYS A 285 -1.89 -23.46 3.90
N SER A 286 -2.28 -22.42 3.16
CA SER A 286 -3.41 -21.55 3.46
C SER A 286 -4.69 -21.89 2.70
N LEU A 287 -4.76 -23.07 2.05
CA LEU A 287 -5.87 -23.47 1.16
C LEU A 287 -6.20 -22.42 0.09
N GLY A 288 -5.19 -21.75 -0.46
CA GLY A 288 -5.37 -20.70 -1.47
C GLY A 288 -5.95 -19.39 -0.93
N LYS A 289 -6.01 -19.21 0.40
CA LYS A 289 -6.40 -17.92 1.01
C LYS A 289 -5.32 -16.87 0.81
N ILE A 290 -4.04 -17.24 0.74
CA ILE A 290 -2.98 -16.37 0.22
C ILE A 290 -3.04 -16.39 -1.30
N LYS A 291 -3.09 -15.20 -1.92
CA LYS A 291 -2.89 -15.03 -3.35
C LYS A 291 -1.68 -14.15 -3.60
N VAL A 292 -0.85 -14.52 -4.57
CA VAL A 292 0.40 -13.83 -4.86
C VAL A 292 0.43 -13.42 -6.33
N PHE A 293 0.83 -12.19 -6.58
CA PHE A 293 0.92 -11.61 -7.91
C PHE A 293 2.23 -10.82 -8.04
N SER A 294 2.80 -10.85 -9.24
CA SER A 294 3.97 -10.03 -9.59
C SER A 294 3.70 -9.33 -10.92
N ARG A 295 4.05 -8.05 -11.02
CA ARG A 295 3.94 -7.25 -12.24
C ARG A 295 5.22 -6.45 -12.45
N TYR A 296 5.84 -6.70 -13.60
CA TYR A 296 7.02 -5.99 -14.04
C TYR A 296 6.61 -4.97 -15.11
N TYR A 297 6.81 -3.69 -14.82
CA TYR A 297 6.39 -2.57 -15.65
C TYR A 297 7.58 -2.02 -16.43
N PHE A 298 7.31 -1.49 -17.62
CA PHE A 298 8.32 -0.84 -18.47
C PHE A 298 9.50 -1.76 -18.84
N ALA A 299 9.26 -3.06 -19.03
CA ALA A 299 10.31 -4.06 -19.26
C ALA A 299 11.24 -3.71 -20.44
N ASP A 300 10.69 -3.09 -21.49
CA ASP A 300 11.42 -2.72 -22.71
C ASP A 300 12.12 -1.37 -22.62
N MET A 301 12.05 -0.68 -21.48
CA MET A 301 12.59 0.66 -21.28
C MET A 301 13.88 0.63 -20.44
N PRO A 302 14.85 1.51 -20.74
CA PRO A 302 16.05 1.63 -19.90
C PRO A 302 15.69 2.15 -18.50
N PRO A 303 16.37 1.67 -17.44
CA PRO A 303 16.17 2.16 -16.06
C PRO A 303 16.26 3.69 -15.96
N SER A 304 15.25 4.32 -15.37
CA SER A 304 15.23 5.78 -15.14
C SER A 304 14.64 6.16 -13.78
N MET A 305 14.96 7.36 -13.29
CA MET A 305 14.30 7.89 -12.10
C MET A 305 12.83 8.23 -12.36
N GLN A 306 12.47 8.61 -13.58
CA GLN A 306 11.07 8.89 -13.92
C GLN A 306 10.20 7.63 -13.79
N MET A 307 10.63 6.49 -14.35
CA MET A 307 9.84 5.25 -14.28
C MET A 307 9.58 4.79 -12.84
N HIS A 308 10.51 5.09 -11.93
CA HIS A 308 10.35 4.81 -10.51
C HIS A 308 9.09 5.48 -9.94
N PHE A 309 8.80 6.71 -10.33
CA PHE A 309 7.60 7.41 -9.91
C PHE A 309 6.39 7.05 -10.79
N GLU A 310 6.60 7.00 -12.11
CA GLU A 310 5.55 6.78 -13.11
C GLU A 310 4.82 5.43 -12.95
N ILE A 311 5.46 4.44 -12.32
CA ILE A 311 4.79 3.18 -11.95
C ILE A 311 3.52 3.41 -11.12
N ILE A 312 3.47 4.44 -10.26
CA ILE A 312 2.30 4.74 -9.42
C ILE A 312 1.05 4.96 -10.29
N GLU A 313 1.21 5.60 -11.45
CA GLU A 313 0.12 5.80 -12.41
C GLU A 313 -0.14 4.58 -13.27
N SER A 314 0.87 3.75 -13.47
CA SER A 314 0.73 2.52 -14.26
C SER A 314 0.16 1.36 -13.44
N LEU A 315 0.03 1.51 -12.11
CA LEU A 315 -0.46 0.47 -11.22
C LEU A 315 -1.77 -0.16 -11.72
N ASP A 316 -1.74 -1.47 -11.91
CA ASP A 316 -2.92 -2.30 -12.07
C ASP A 316 -3.28 -2.96 -10.72
N THR A 317 -4.38 -2.50 -10.14
CA THR A 317 -4.92 -2.96 -8.85
C THR A 317 -5.96 -4.08 -9.01
N ARG A 318 -6.41 -4.36 -10.23
CA ARG A 318 -7.52 -5.30 -10.53
C ARG A 318 -7.03 -6.68 -10.97
N LEU A 319 -5.84 -7.10 -10.51
CA LEU A 319 -5.25 -8.38 -10.90
C LEU A 319 -6.11 -9.58 -10.47
N THR A 320 -6.74 -10.27 -11.41
CA THR A 320 -7.63 -11.40 -11.11
C THR A 320 -6.99 -12.78 -11.26
N ARG A 321 -5.80 -12.88 -11.87
CA ARG A 321 -5.12 -14.15 -12.16
C ARG A 321 -3.74 -14.23 -11.49
N PRO A 322 -3.51 -15.19 -10.58
CA PRO A 322 -2.18 -15.47 -10.03
C PRO A 322 -1.18 -15.78 -11.14
N LEU A 323 0.12 -15.59 -10.88
CA LEU A 323 1.16 -15.74 -11.90
C LEU A 323 1.18 -17.18 -12.48
N GLY A 324 1.30 -17.25 -13.81
CA GLY A 324 1.19 -18.47 -14.64
C GLY A 324 1.07 -18.17 -16.15
N THR A 325 0.92 -16.90 -16.52
CA THR A 325 1.08 -16.39 -17.88
C THR A 325 1.74 -15.01 -17.76
N GLU A 326 2.97 -14.89 -18.23
CA GLU A 326 3.55 -13.59 -18.57
C GLU A 326 2.62 -12.94 -19.59
N VAL A 327 2.04 -11.80 -19.21
CA VAL A 327 1.41 -10.91 -20.16
C VAL A 327 2.24 -9.64 -20.07
N ALA A 328 3.10 -9.44 -21.07
CA ALA A 328 3.64 -8.13 -21.37
C ALA A 328 2.45 -7.19 -21.48
N ALA A 329 2.43 -6.13 -20.68
CA ALA A 329 1.44 -5.07 -20.84
C ALA A 329 1.72 -4.40 -22.19
N ALA A 330 1.05 -4.87 -23.24
CA ALA A 330 1.09 -4.23 -24.54
C ALA A 330 0.43 -2.85 -24.42
N CYS A 331 1.19 -1.81 -24.75
CA CYS A 331 0.63 -0.50 -25.05
C CYS A 331 -0.34 -0.67 -26.22
N ASP A 332 -1.51 -0.05 -26.10
CA ASP A 332 -2.56 0.03 -27.13
C ASP A 332 -1.99 0.60 -28.44
N PRO A 333 -1.94 -0.17 -29.56
CA PRO A 333 -1.60 0.37 -30.87
C PRO A 333 -2.89 0.59 -31.66
N SER A 334 -3.74 1.51 -31.21
CA SER A 334 -4.83 2.03 -32.03
C SER A 334 -4.33 3.13 -32.97
N THR A 335 -3.31 2.84 -33.78
CA THR A 335 -3.08 3.55 -35.06
C THR A 335 -2.09 2.80 -35.96
N VAL A 336 -2.48 2.61 -37.22
CA VAL A 336 -1.69 2.23 -38.41
C VAL A 336 -1.48 0.73 -38.69
N GLY A 337 -2.29 0.24 -39.65
CA GLY A 337 -1.76 -0.38 -40.87
C GLY A 337 -1.38 -1.86 -40.84
N SER A 338 -2.33 -2.69 -41.28
CA SER A 338 -2.13 -3.89 -42.14
C SER A 338 -0.69 -4.39 -42.33
N GLY A 339 -0.33 -5.49 -41.65
CA GLY A 339 0.86 -6.28 -41.96
C GLY A 339 0.79 -7.67 -41.32
N ARG A 340 0.84 -8.71 -42.15
CA ARG A 340 0.83 -10.13 -41.78
C ARG A 340 1.85 -10.47 -40.68
N TRP A 341 1.41 -11.17 -39.63
CA TRP A 341 2.28 -11.93 -38.74
C TRP A 341 2.13 -13.43 -39.01
N SER A 342 3.19 -14.04 -39.55
CA SER A 342 3.36 -15.49 -39.60
C SER A 342 3.92 -15.98 -38.27
N LEU A 343 3.15 -16.84 -37.59
CA LEU A 343 3.60 -17.68 -36.49
C LEU A 343 4.68 -18.65 -36.99
N LEU A 344 5.86 -18.65 -36.35
CA LEU A 344 6.67 -19.86 -36.23
C LEU A 344 7.18 -19.94 -34.79
N CYS A 345 6.60 -20.89 -34.08
CA CYS A 345 7.07 -21.42 -32.81
C CYS A 345 7.96 -22.62 -33.17
N GLU A 346 9.27 -22.53 -32.96
CA GLU A 346 10.14 -23.71 -32.95
C GLU A 346 11.02 -23.68 -31.71
N THR A 347 10.66 -24.58 -30.80
CA THR A 347 11.54 -25.20 -29.82
C THR A 347 12.76 -25.83 -30.49
N SER A 348 13.97 -25.49 -30.05
CA SER A 348 15.02 -26.50 -29.91
C SER A 348 16.07 -26.11 -28.89
N LEU A 349 16.17 -26.97 -27.87
CA LEU A 349 17.37 -27.21 -27.10
C LEU A 349 18.53 -27.57 -28.05
N THR A 350 19.69 -26.94 -27.89
CA THR A 350 20.99 -27.62 -27.98
C THR A 350 22.10 -26.75 -27.41
N LEU A 351 22.73 -27.30 -26.37
CA LEU A 351 24.11 -27.17 -25.92
C LEU A 351 25.12 -26.56 -26.94
N CYS A 352 25.98 -25.65 -26.46
CA CYS A 352 27.46 -25.74 -26.56
C CYS A 352 28.17 -24.55 -25.85
N PRO A 353 29.50 -24.64 -25.54
CA PRO A 353 30.09 -24.26 -24.25
C PRO A 353 30.97 -22.97 -24.31
N PRO A 354 31.81 -22.62 -23.30
CA PRO A 354 32.19 -21.25 -22.99
C PRO A 354 33.39 -20.73 -23.78
N LEU A 355 33.49 -19.39 -23.84
CA LEU A 355 34.73 -18.60 -23.88
C LEU A 355 34.52 -17.29 -23.12
#